data_AF-A0A9D2HHI3-F1
#
_entry.id   AF-A0A9D2HHI3-F1
#
_cell.length_a   1.000
_cell.length_b   1.000
_cell.length_c   1.000
_cell.angle_alpha   90.00
_cell.angle_beta   90.00
_cell.angle_gamma   90.00
#
_symmetry.space_group_name_H-M   'P 1'
#
loop_
_entity.id
_entity.type
_entity.pdbx_description
1 polymer ?
#
loop_
_entity_poly.entity_id
_entity_poly.type
_entity_poly.pdbx_seq_one_letter_code
_entity_poly.pdbx_strand_id
1 'polypeptide(L)'
;MVNVILILFGIFLLTLILLDILMIVSLFRTGDERRQLIVWKASTFTLLIVVGSLVIDVVESIVRMDAMMVNPFIKLSVTAMVYFLTLLYYKKRYGD
;
A
#
# COMPACT_ATOMS: atom_id res chain seq x y z
N MET A 1 -11.22 -16.39 25.01
CA MET A 1 -10.01 -16.29 24.15
C MET A 1 -10.37 -16.04 22.69
N VAL A 2 -11.18 -16.90 22.06
CA VAL A 2 -11.63 -16.74 20.65
C VAL A 2 -12.30 -15.37 20.39
N ASN A 3 -13.20 -14.92 21.26
CA ASN A 3 -13.87 -13.62 21.10
C ASN A 3 -12.89 -12.43 21.11
N VAL A 4 -11.84 -12.48 21.92
CA VAL A 4 -10.82 -11.41 21.97
C VAL A 4 -10.00 -11.40 20.68
N ILE A 5 -9.63 -12.58 20.16
CA ILE A 5 -8.91 -12.71 18.89
C ILE A 5 -9.77 -12.18 17.73
N LEU A 6 -11.06 -12.50 17.71
CA LEU A 6 -11.98 -12.01 16.68
C LEU A 6 -12.14 -10.48 16.72
N ILE A 7 -12.20 -9.89 17.92
CA ILE A 7 -12.27 -8.43 18.08
C ILE A 7 -10.98 -7.77 17.57
N LEU A 8 -9.80 -8.30 17.95
CA LEU A 8 -8.51 -7.79 17.47
C LEU A 8 -8.37 -7.92 15.95
N PHE A 9 -8.80 -9.04 15.37
CA PHE A 9 -8.81 -9.25 13.94
C PHE A 9 -9.75 -8.28 13.21
N GLY A 10 -10.93 -8.02 13.79
CA GLY A 10 -11.86 -7.01 13.26
C GLY A 10 -11.25 -5.60 13.25
N ILE A 11 -10.57 -5.20 14.34
CA ILE A 11 -9.87 -3.91 14.43
C ILE A 11 -8.75 -3.81 13.39
N PHE A 12 -7.99 -4.90 13.21
CA PHE A 12 -6.94 -4.97 12.20
C PHE A 12 -7.50 -4.75 10.78
N LEU A 13 -8.58 -5.44 10.42
CA LEU A 13 -9.22 -5.25 9.10
C LEU A 13 -9.75 -3.82 8.90
N LEU A 14 -10.37 -3.23 9.93
CA LEU A 14 -10.82 -1.84 9.87
C LEU A 14 -9.66 -0.86 9.66
N THR A 15 -8.51 -1.14 10.27
CA THR A 15 -7.30 -0.32 10.11
C THR A 15 -6.77 -0.39 8.67
N LEU A 16 -6.78 -1.58 8.05
CA LEU A 16 -6.40 -1.73 6.64
C LEU A 16 -7.33 -0.97 5.71
N ILE A 17 -8.64 -1.07 5.90
CA ILE A 17 -9.64 -0.34 5.10
C ILE A 17 -9.43 1.18 5.25
N LEU A 18 -9.18 1.65 6.46
CA LEU A 18 -8.90 3.07 6.71
C LEU A 18 -7.63 3.51 5.96
N LEU A 19 -6.58 2.68 5.95
CA LEU A 19 -5.33 2.95 5.25
C LEU A 19 -5.55 3.06 3.73
N ASP A 20 -6.34 2.16 3.15
CA ASP A 20 -6.68 2.18 1.73
C ASP A 20 -7.44 3.47 1.36
N ILE A 21 -8.40 3.88 2.18
CA ILE A 21 -9.14 5.14 1.97
C ILE A 21 -8.20 6.35 2.08
N LEU A 22 -7.31 6.39 3.07
CA LEU A 22 -6.35 7.47 3.24
C LEU A 22 -5.39 7.58 2.06
N MET A 23 -4.93 6.46 1.52
CA MET A 23 -4.13 6.41 0.29
C MET A 23 -4.91 7.07 -0.85
N ILE A 24 -6.15 6.64 -1.12
CA ILE A 24 -6.98 7.19 -2.20
C ILE A 24 -7.18 8.70 -2.01
N VAL A 25 -7.59 9.14 -0.82
CA VAL A 25 -7.82 10.56 -0.52
C VAL A 25 -6.56 11.40 -0.73
N SER A 26 -5.39 10.88 -0.35
CA SER A 26 -4.12 11.60 -0.51
C SER A 26 -3.72 11.79 -1.98
N LEU A 27 -4.08 10.86 -2.86
CA LEU A 27 -3.87 10.97 -4.30
C LEU A 27 -4.80 12.01 -4.92
N PHE A 28 -6.05 12.10 -4.48
CA PHE A 28 -7.01 13.09 -4.99
C PHE A 28 -6.76 14.52 -4.47
N ARG A 29 -6.21 14.68 -3.27
CA ARG A 29 -6.12 15.97 -2.58
C ARG A 29 -4.72 16.61 -2.69
N THR A 30 -4.26 16.84 -3.91
CA THR A 30 -3.02 17.57 -4.23
C THR A 30 -3.32 19.02 -4.62
N GLY A 31 -3.56 19.89 -3.63
CA GLY A 31 -3.83 21.32 -3.85
C GLY A 31 -2.59 22.22 -3.81
N ASP A 32 -1.56 21.84 -3.03
CA ASP A 32 -0.32 22.61 -2.91
C ASP A 32 0.79 21.93 -3.73
N GLU A 33 1.55 22.69 -4.53
CA GLU A 33 2.64 22.15 -5.37
C GLU A 33 3.65 21.31 -4.56
N ARG A 34 3.98 21.75 -3.33
CA ARG A 34 4.88 21.00 -2.43
C ARG A 34 4.30 19.66 -2.00
N ARG A 35 3.02 19.66 -1.62
CA ARG A 35 2.31 18.45 -1.22
C ARG A 35 2.14 17.48 -2.39
N GLN A 36 1.93 18.02 -3.59
CA GLN A 36 1.88 17.27 -4.83
C GLN A 36 3.21 16.57 -5.12
N LEU A 37 4.34 17.26 -4.98
CA LEU A 37 5.67 16.65 -5.14
C LEU A 37 5.92 15.51 -4.14
N ILE A 38 5.50 15.66 -2.89
CA ILE A 38 5.60 14.62 -1.86
C ILE A 38 4.77 13.39 -2.25
N VAL A 39 3.50 13.61 -2.61
CA VAL A 39 2.58 12.56 -3.05
C VAL A 39 3.12 11.84 -4.28
N TRP A 40 3.65 12.56 -5.26
CA TRP A 40 4.21 11.96 -6.47
C TRP A 40 5.46 11.13 -6.19
N LYS A 41 6.39 11.62 -5.35
CA LYS A 41 7.56 10.83 -4.94
C LYS A 41 7.16 9.54 -4.21
N ALA A 42 6.16 9.61 -3.33
CA ALA A 42 5.59 8.45 -2.66
C ALA A 42 4.95 7.47 -3.67
N SER A 43 4.13 7.98 -4.60
CA SER A 43 3.48 7.19 -5.64
C SER A 43 4.48 6.48 -6.55
N THR A 44 5.53 7.16 -7.02
CA THR A 44 6.55 6.55 -7.89
C THR A 44 7.29 5.42 -7.18
N PHE A 45 7.67 5.62 -5.91
CA PHE A 45 8.35 4.58 -5.14
C PHE A 45 7.42 3.39 -4.83
N THR A 46 6.14 3.67 -4.54
CA THR A 46 5.13 2.63 -4.35
C THR A 46 4.93 1.83 -5.63
N LEU A 47 4.84 2.48 -6.78
CA LEU A 47 4.71 1.82 -8.08
C LEU A 47 5.91 0.90 -8.34
N LEU A 48 7.13 1.34 -8.03
CA LEU A 48 8.33 0.51 -8.16
C LEU A 48 8.21 -0.79 -7.34
N ILE A 49 7.75 -0.69 -6.09
CA ILE A 49 7.57 -1.86 -5.23
C ILE A 49 6.45 -2.77 -5.75
N VAL A 50 5.32 -2.21 -6.16
CA VAL A 50 4.20 -2.99 -6.70
C VAL A 50 4.61 -3.73 -7.96
N VAL A 51 5.23 -3.04 -8.92
CA VAL A 51 5.73 -3.65 -10.15
C VAL A 51 6.79 -4.71 -9.84
N GLY A 52 7.74 -4.41 -8.96
CA GLY A 52 8.74 -5.39 -8.52
C GLY A 52 8.13 -6.65 -7.91
N SER A 53 7.10 -6.49 -7.07
CA SER A 53 6.38 -7.63 -6.49
C SER A 53 5.63 -8.45 -7.56
N LEU A 54 5.04 -7.80 -8.56
CA LEU A 54 4.38 -8.50 -9.68
C LEU A 54 5.40 -9.26 -10.54
N VAL A 55 6.58 -8.71 -10.78
CA VAL A 55 7.66 -9.42 -11.48
C VAL A 55 8.07 -10.67 -10.72
N ILE A 56 8.18 -10.60 -9.39
CA ILE A 56 8.47 -11.76 -8.54
C ILE A 56 7.35 -12.80 -8.64
N ASP A 57 6.08 -12.38 -8.53
CA ASP A 57 4.93 -13.28 -8.66
C ASP A 57 4.93 -14.02 -10.01
N VAL A 58 5.28 -13.31 -11.09
CA VAL A 58 5.39 -13.90 -12.44
C VAL A 58 6.50 -14.95 -12.50
N VAL A 59 7.68 -14.62 -11.96
CA VAL A 59 8.81 -15.55 -11.92
C VAL A 59 8.47 -16.79 -11.09
N GLU A 60 7.84 -16.62 -9.93
CA GLU A 60 7.43 -17.71 -9.05
C GLU A 60 6.40 -18.64 -9.73
N SER A 61 5.41 -18.06 -10.42
CA SER A 61 4.41 -18.83 -11.18
C SER A 61 5.04 -19.64 -12.31
N ILE A 62 6.02 -19.08 -13.04
CA ILE A 62 6.74 -19.80 -14.10
C ILE A 62 7.56 -20.96 -13.51
N VAL A 63 8.29 -20.72 -12.42
CA VAL A 63 9.14 -21.74 -11.77
C VAL A 63 8.32 -22.88 -11.18
N ARG A 64 7.16 -22.56 -10.58
CA ARG A 64 6.28 -23.56 -9.97
C ARG A 64 5.31 -24.22 -10.95
N MET A 65 5.19 -23.69 -12.16
CA MET A 65 4.17 -24.08 -13.16
C MET A 65 2.74 -24.02 -12.60
N ASP A 66 2.51 -23.12 -11.66
CA ASP A 66 1.22 -22.92 -11.00
C ASP A 66 0.48 -21.74 -11.62
N ALA A 67 -0.86 -21.80 -11.59
CA ALA A 67 -1.70 -20.68 -11.98
C ALA A 67 -1.43 -19.47 -11.08
N MET A 68 -1.31 -18.28 -11.68
CA MET A 68 -1.15 -17.04 -10.91
C MET A 68 -2.38 -16.79 -10.04
N MET A 69 -2.21 -16.94 -8.73
CA MET A 69 -3.21 -16.65 -7.73
C MET A 69 -2.80 -15.39 -6.98
N VAL A 70 -3.30 -14.23 -7.44
CA VAL A 70 -3.08 -12.96 -6.75
C VAL A 70 -4.33 -12.64 -5.93
N ASN A 71 -4.19 -12.63 -4.60
CA ASN A 71 -5.27 -12.16 -3.73
C ASN A 71 -5.34 -10.62 -3.79
N PRO A 72 -6.43 -10.04 -4.32
CA PRO A 72 -6.53 -8.59 -4.51
C PRO A 72 -6.46 -7.82 -3.20
N PHE A 73 -7.02 -8.37 -2.11
CA PHE A 73 -7.00 -7.73 -0.79
C PHE A 73 -5.58 -7.60 -0.25
N ILE A 74 -4.80 -8.69 -0.31
CA ILE A 74 -3.40 -8.69 0.14
C ILE A 74 -2.58 -7.69 -0.70
N LYS A 75 -2.75 -7.72 -2.03
CA LYS A 75 -2.01 -6.83 -2.93
C LYS A 75 -2.34 -5.36 -2.66
N LEU A 76 -3.61 -5.04 -2.41
CA LEU A 76 -4.06 -3.69 -2.09
C LEU A 76 -3.49 -3.22 -0.75
N SER A 77 -3.60 -4.03 0.30
CA SER A 77 -3.07 -3.70 1.63
C SER A 77 -1.56 -3.48 1.64
N VAL A 78 -0.79 -4.32 0.94
CA VAL A 78 0.67 -4.14 0.80
C VAL A 78 0.98 -2.83 0.07
N THR A 79 0.24 -2.53 -1.00
CA THR A 79 0.39 -1.28 -1.76
C THR A 79 0.12 -0.06 -0.89
N ALA A 80 -1.00 -0.06 -0.15
CA ALA A 80 -1.38 1.04 0.72
C ALA A 80 -0.40 1.24 1.88
N MET A 81 0.11 0.15 2.46
CA MET A 81 1.13 0.21 3.50
C MET A 81 2.43 0.83 3.00
N VAL A 82 2.93 0.35 1.86
CA VAL A 82 4.14 0.89 1.22
C VAL A 82 3.95 2.36 0.88
N TYR A 83 2.80 2.72 0.30
CA TYR A 83 2.46 4.10 -0.01
C TYR A 83 2.45 4.98 1.24
N PHE A 84 1.77 4.54 2.30
CA PHE A 84 1.66 5.32 3.52
C PHE A 84 3.02 5.54 4.19
N LEU A 85 3.85 4.49 4.28
CA LEU A 85 5.20 4.59 4.83
C LEU A 85 6.08 5.56 4.03
N THR A 86 5.99 5.50 2.70
CA THR A 86 6.79 6.35 1.82
C THR A 86 6.28 7.79 1.81
N LEU A 87 4.97 7.99 1.90
CA LEU A 87 4.35 9.28 2.11
C LEU A 87 4.82 9.92 3.42
N LEU A 88 4.84 9.16 4.53
CA LEU A 88 5.35 9.65 5.82
C LEU A 88 6.84 9.99 5.75
N TYR A 89 7.64 9.16 5.10
CA TYR A 89 9.07 9.43 4.91
C TYR A 89 9.31 10.73 4.13
N TYR A 90 8.62 10.92 3.01
CA TYR A 90 8.75 12.14 2.21
C TYR A 90 8.13 13.36 2.87
N LYS A 91 7.05 13.19 3.64
CA LYS A 91 6.48 14.26 4.46
C LYS A 91 7.47 14.71 5.53
N LYS A 92 8.17 13.80 6.21
CA LYS A 92 9.20 14.16 7.21
C LYS A 92 10.41 14.84 6.58
N ARG A 93 10.73 14.52 5.33
CA ARG A 93 11.93 15.03 4.64
C ARG A 93 11.69 16.36 3.91
N TYR A 94 10.49 16.60 3.41
CA TYR A 94 10.15 17.73 2.53
C TYR A 94 8.95 18.56 3.01
N GLY A 95 8.23 18.10 4.04
CA GLY A 95 7.24 18.91 4.74
C GLY A 95 7.94 19.68 5.84
N ASP A 96 7.79 21.00 5.83
CA ASP A 96 8.24 21.91 6.90
C ASP A 96 7.79 21.43 8.29
#